data_AF-A0A7C3X3S9-F1
#
_entry.id   AF-A0A7C3X3S9-F1
#
_cell.length_a   1.000
_cell.length_b   1.000
_cell.length_c   1.000
_cell.angle_alpha   90.00
_cell.angle_beta   90.00
_cell.angle_gamma   90.00
#
_symmetry.space_group_name_H-M   'P 1'
#
loop_
_entity.id
_entity.type
_entity.pdbx_description
1 polymer ?
#
loop_
_entity_poly.entity_id
_entity_poly.type
_entity_poly.pdbx_seq_one_letter_code
_entity_poly.pdbx_strand_id
1 'polypeptide(L)'
;MARYTAGWLGSRRGRRWGPAPRLAVLLVLALFLFRGCGEGNQPLTVEAKPEKASPISGLSEDQSRVVEEFGYPDHFFISIDPYSRDRVERWTYFSCGKALDFDNGRLWGEEPVEDKSAEYPPTSLRPQDFDSLLTPEGADQLLGEPLFTHEAKDGLMPENTVIVYEKAVLLFREGRLIGVDTQVHPPQLPAP
;
A
#
# COMPACT_ATOMS: atom_id res chain seq x y z
N MET A 1 -50.06 -37.67 1.02
CA MET A 1 -49.27 -38.85 0.65
C MET A 1 -48.18 -38.41 -0.32
N ALA A 2 -46.93 -38.31 0.13
CA ALA A 2 -45.69 -38.47 -0.62
C ALA A 2 -44.54 -38.09 0.32
N ARG A 3 -43.81 -39.10 0.78
CA ARG A 3 -42.60 -38.97 1.59
C ARG A 3 -41.41 -38.89 0.63
N TYR A 4 -40.53 -37.91 0.80
CA TYR A 4 -39.18 -37.96 0.24
C TYR A 4 -38.17 -38.04 1.39
N THR A 5 -37.49 -39.16 1.44
CA THR A 5 -36.32 -39.45 2.28
C THR A 5 -35.08 -39.46 1.38
N ALA A 6 -34.11 -38.62 1.70
CA ALA A 6 -32.70 -38.75 1.32
C ALA A 6 -31.91 -37.98 2.39
N GLY A 7 -30.92 -38.50 3.12
CA GLY A 7 -30.08 -39.66 2.89
C GLY A 7 -28.72 -39.24 2.34
N TRP A 8 -27.90 -38.50 3.12
CA TRP A 8 -26.44 -38.43 2.92
C TRP A 8 -25.75 -37.71 4.09
N LEU A 9 -25.12 -38.46 5.02
CA LEU A 9 -24.09 -37.92 5.92
C LEU A 9 -23.04 -39.02 6.13
N GLY A 10 -21.88 -38.87 5.50
CA GLY A 10 -20.83 -39.87 5.54
C GLY A 10 -19.51 -39.37 4.94
N SER A 11 -18.85 -38.42 5.61
CA SER A 11 -17.46 -38.05 5.35
C SER A 11 -16.64 -38.31 6.61
N ARG A 12 -16.00 -39.49 6.68
CA ARG A 12 -14.57 -39.75 6.41
C ARG A 12 -13.59 -39.01 7.36
N ARG A 13 -13.05 -39.81 8.29
CA ARG A 13 -11.63 -39.98 8.66
C ARG A 13 -10.82 -38.68 8.78
N GLY A 14 -10.43 -38.26 9.97
CA GLY A 14 -9.43 -38.96 10.78
C GLY A 14 -8.04 -38.39 10.49
N ARG A 15 -7.68 -37.27 11.14
CA ARG A 15 -6.30 -36.79 11.22
C ARG A 15 -5.82 -36.96 12.66
N ARG A 16 -4.89 -37.90 12.83
CA ARG A 16 -4.18 -38.19 14.08
C ARG A 16 -3.23 -37.04 14.37
N TRP A 17 -3.39 -36.43 15.54
CA TRP A 17 -2.42 -35.54 16.16
C TRP A 17 -1.37 -36.41 16.85
N GLY A 18 -0.13 -36.37 16.38
CA GLY A 18 1.01 -36.94 17.08
C GLY A 18 1.57 -35.92 18.08
N PRO A 19 1.91 -36.31 19.31
CA PRO A 19 2.60 -35.42 20.24
C PRO A 19 4.07 -35.30 19.80
N ALA A 20 4.53 -34.08 19.58
CA ALA A 20 5.95 -33.77 19.52
C ALA A 20 6.43 -33.39 20.94
N PRO A 21 7.29 -34.21 21.55
CA PRO A 21 8.28 -33.63 22.43
C PRO A 21 9.66 -34.23 22.13
N ARG A 22 10.67 -33.37 22.05
CA ARG A 22 11.86 -33.45 22.92
C ARG A 22 12.86 -32.37 22.52
N LEU A 23 12.99 -31.42 23.44
CA LEU A 23 14.22 -30.73 23.80
C LEU A 23 15.46 -31.59 23.56
N ALA A 24 16.45 -31.00 22.88
CA ALA A 24 17.86 -31.33 23.08
C ALA A 24 18.63 -30.01 23.17
N VAL A 25 18.74 -29.51 24.40
CA VAL A 25 19.71 -28.50 24.83
C VAL A 25 20.95 -29.26 25.30
N LEU A 26 22.11 -28.98 24.71
CA LEU A 26 23.44 -29.21 25.29
C LEU A 26 24.43 -28.27 24.54
N LEU A 27 25.00 -27.26 25.20
CA LEU A 27 26.30 -27.31 25.92
C LEU A 27 27.46 -27.76 25.00
N VAL A 28 28.64 -27.14 24.93
CA VAL A 28 29.26 -25.98 25.58
C VAL A 28 30.70 -25.88 25.01
N LEU A 29 31.37 -24.75 25.28
CA LEU A 29 32.83 -24.58 25.39
C LEU A 29 33.68 -24.22 24.15
N ALA A 30 34.25 -23.01 24.27
CA ALA A 30 35.66 -22.67 24.12
C ALA A 30 36.30 -22.70 22.72
N LEU A 31 36.58 -21.50 22.22
CA LEU A 31 37.88 -21.13 21.63
C LEU A 31 38.08 -19.61 21.72
N PHE A 32 38.25 -19.13 22.95
CA PHE A 32 38.81 -17.79 23.24
C PHE A 32 40.33 -17.92 23.30
N LEU A 33 41.03 -17.99 22.17
CA LEU A 33 42.49 -17.79 22.13
C LEU A 33 42.94 -17.43 20.70
N PHE A 34 42.66 -16.20 20.25
CA PHE A 34 43.60 -15.50 19.38
C PHE A 34 43.68 -14.03 19.77
N ARG A 35 44.71 -13.77 20.57
CA ARG A 35 45.29 -12.46 20.87
C ARG A 35 45.97 -11.97 19.59
N GLY A 36 45.25 -11.20 18.79
CA GLY A 36 45.80 -10.41 17.69
C GLY A 36 45.68 -8.94 18.03
N CYS A 37 46.75 -8.34 18.56
CA CYS A 37 46.91 -6.89 18.56
C CYS A 37 47.09 -6.43 17.11
N GLY A 38 45.98 -6.12 16.45
CA GLY A 38 45.99 -5.24 15.29
C GLY A 38 45.44 -3.90 15.72
N GLU A 39 46.29 -2.88 15.82
CA GLU A 39 45.89 -1.49 15.67
C GLU A 39 45.34 -1.31 14.24
N GLY A 40 44.11 -1.75 14.05
CA GLY A 40 43.30 -1.33 12.92
C GLY A 40 42.78 0.04 13.25
N ASN A 41 43.30 1.07 12.56
CA ASN A 41 42.66 2.37 12.45
C ASN A 41 41.17 2.14 12.21
N GLN A 42 40.33 2.39 13.21
CA GLN A 42 38.90 2.51 12.97
C GLN A 42 38.75 3.73 12.06
N PRO A 43 38.25 3.58 10.82
CA PRO A 43 37.79 4.76 10.12
C PRO A 43 36.70 5.38 11.02
N LEU A 44 36.90 6.65 11.38
CA LEU A 44 35.83 7.47 11.92
C LEU A 44 34.70 7.41 10.89
N THR A 45 33.73 6.54 11.11
CA THR A 45 32.43 6.60 10.45
C THR A 45 31.82 7.90 10.91
N VAL A 46 32.08 8.97 10.13
CA VAL A 46 31.29 10.18 10.20
C VAL A 46 29.88 9.72 9.81
N GLU A 47 29.01 9.52 10.81
CA GLU A 47 27.58 9.49 10.57
C GLU A 47 27.25 10.82 9.89
N ALA A 48 27.18 10.79 8.57
CA ALA A 48 26.71 11.91 7.80
C ALA A 48 25.32 12.21 8.33
N LYS A 49 25.19 13.32 9.06
CA LYS A 49 23.90 13.86 9.47
C LYS A 49 23.05 13.87 8.20
N PRO A 50 21.90 13.18 8.16
CA PRO A 50 21.10 13.09 6.95
C PRO A 50 20.84 14.51 6.48
N GLU A 51 21.31 14.80 5.26
CA GLU A 51 21.08 16.07 4.60
C GLU A 51 19.57 16.24 4.54
N LYS A 52 19.08 17.36 5.08
CA LYS A 52 17.64 17.58 5.20
C LYS A 52 17.08 17.61 3.78
N ALA A 53 16.18 16.69 3.47
CA ALA A 53 15.59 16.58 2.14
C ALA A 53 15.02 17.92 1.68
N SER A 54 15.13 18.20 0.39
CA SER A 54 14.57 19.43 -0.17
C SER A 54 13.04 19.39 -0.05
N PRO A 55 12.39 20.39 0.58
CA PRO A 55 10.95 20.33 0.81
C PRO A 55 10.19 20.41 -0.52
N ILE A 56 9.33 19.42 -0.77
CA ILE A 56 8.41 19.41 -1.91
C ILE A 56 7.04 19.89 -1.43
N SER A 57 6.48 20.90 -2.09
CA SER A 57 5.18 21.46 -1.72
C SER A 57 4.09 20.38 -1.73
N GLY A 58 3.33 20.29 -0.63
CA GLY A 58 2.25 19.33 -0.46
C GLY A 58 2.67 17.95 0.07
N LEU A 59 3.98 17.70 0.25
CA LEU A 59 4.50 16.47 0.84
C LEU A 59 5.07 16.73 2.24
N SER A 60 5.04 15.71 3.08
CA SER A 60 5.78 15.70 4.36
C SER A 60 7.29 15.55 4.13
N GLU A 61 8.07 15.62 5.22
CA GLU A 61 9.54 15.45 5.16
C GLU A 61 9.95 14.04 4.71
N ASP A 62 9.32 13.00 5.25
CA ASP A 62 9.60 11.62 4.85
C ASP A 62 9.22 11.34 3.40
N GLN A 63 8.06 11.85 2.98
CA GLN A 63 7.62 11.75 1.60
C GLN A 63 8.54 12.50 0.63
N SER A 64 8.96 13.71 0.99
CA SER A 64 9.91 14.49 0.18
C SER A 64 11.24 13.75 0.04
N ARG A 65 11.74 13.15 1.13
CA ARG A 65 12.97 12.33 1.14
C ARG A 65 12.83 11.10 0.24
N VAL A 66 11.70 10.40 0.31
CA VAL A 66 11.43 9.25 -0.57
C VAL A 66 11.36 9.67 -2.03
N VAL A 67 10.74 10.81 -2.35
CA VAL A 67 10.72 11.34 -3.72
C VAL A 67 12.11 11.77 -4.20
N GLU A 68 12.95 12.31 -3.33
CA GLU A 68 14.34 12.67 -3.66
C GLU A 68 15.20 11.42 -3.92
N GLU A 69 14.98 10.34 -3.18
CA GLU A 69 15.73 9.09 -3.31
C GLU A 69 15.28 8.22 -4.49
N PHE A 70 13.97 8.08 -4.69
CA PHE A 70 13.40 7.11 -5.65
C PHE A 70 12.60 7.76 -6.79
N GLY A 71 12.34 9.07 -6.73
CA GLY A 71 11.35 9.72 -7.58
C GLY A 71 9.92 9.54 -7.07
N TYR A 72 8.95 10.01 -7.86
CA TYR A 72 7.53 9.76 -7.58
C TYR A 72 7.20 8.27 -7.76
N PRO A 73 6.24 7.73 -7.01
CA PRO A 73 5.87 6.33 -7.12
C PRO A 73 5.24 6.02 -8.49
N ASP A 74 5.41 4.79 -8.95
CA ASP A 74 4.77 4.31 -10.16
C ASP A 74 3.24 4.30 -9.99
N HIS A 75 2.77 3.93 -8.79
CA HIS A 75 1.37 3.95 -8.39
C HIS A 75 1.23 4.28 -6.91
N PHE A 76 0.07 4.80 -6.52
CA PHE A 76 -0.24 5.02 -5.13
C PHE A 76 -1.69 4.73 -4.80
N PHE A 77 -1.90 4.31 -3.56
CA PHE A 77 -3.19 4.22 -2.91
C PHE A 77 -3.22 5.23 -1.77
N ILE A 78 -4.34 5.94 -1.62
CA ILE A 78 -4.58 6.87 -0.53
C ILE A 78 -5.92 6.51 0.10
N SER A 79 -5.95 6.44 1.43
CA SER A 79 -7.16 6.36 2.24
C SER A 79 -7.18 7.53 3.21
N ILE A 80 -8.27 8.28 3.24
CA ILE A 80 -8.46 9.41 4.16
C ILE A 80 -9.66 9.10 5.04
N ASP A 81 -9.45 9.08 6.35
CA ASP A 81 -10.56 8.94 7.30
C ASP A 81 -11.46 10.19 7.22
N PRO A 82 -12.77 10.05 6.96
CA PRO A 82 -13.65 11.21 6.78
C PRO A 82 -13.86 12.04 8.05
N TYR A 83 -13.57 11.49 9.23
CA TYR A 83 -13.81 12.12 10.52
C TYR A 83 -12.52 12.70 11.12
N SER A 84 -11.46 11.90 11.24
CA SER A 84 -10.18 12.34 11.80
C SER A 84 -9.30 13.06 10.77
N ARG A 85 -9.55 12.83 9.48
CA ARG A 85 -8.69 13.25 8.36
C ARG A 85 -7.32 12.60 8.38
N ASP A 86 -7.16 11.51 9.13
CA ASP A 86 -5.95 10.70 9.06
C ASP A 86 -5.78 10.18 7.64
N ARG A 87 -4.55 10.32 7.13
CA ARG A 87 -4.21 9.96 5.77
C ARG A 87 -3.22 8.81 5.78
N VAL A 88 -3.63 7.68 5.25
CA VAL A 88 -2.77 6.50 5.04
C VAL A 88 -2.51 6.37 3.55
N GLU A 89 -1.26 6.14 3.19
CA GLU A 89 -0.84 6.00 1.80
C GLU A 89 0.02 4.77 1.62
N ARG A 90 -0.07 4.17 0.45
CA ARG A 90 0.88 3.17 -0.04
C ARG A 90 1.42 3.61 -1.37
N TRP A 91 2.74 3.71 -1.48
CA TRP A 91 3.45 4.14 -2.67
C TRP A 91 4.23 2.96 -3.24
N THR A 92 3.95 2.59 -4.49
CA THR A 92 4.52 1.41 -5.14
C THR A 92 5.58 1.81 -6.16
N TYR A 93 6.75 1.19 -6.07
CA TYR A 93 7.90 1.37 -6.96
C TYR A 93 8.27 0.01 -7.56
N PHE A 94 7.68 -0.36 -8.70
CA PHE A 94 7.90 -1.65 -9.36
C PHE A 94 9.36 -1.82 -9.79
N SER A 95 9.96 -0.78 -10.34
CA SER A 95 11.38 -0.78 -10.76
C SER A 95 12.34 -1.05 -9.59
N CYS A 96 11.94 -0.68 -8.38
CA CYS A 96 12.70 -0.89 -7.16
C CYS A 96 12.27 -2.15 -6.38
N GLY A 97 11.23 -2.85 -6.84
CA GLY A 97 10.68 -4.04 -6.19
C GLY A 97 10.15 -3.81 -4.78
N LYS A 98 9.67 -2.59 -4.45
CA LYS A 98 9.15 -2.27 -3.12
C LYS A 98 7.91 -1.39 -3.13
N ALA A 99 7.15 -1.46 -2.03
CA ALA A 99 6.13 -0.50 -1.68
C ALA A 99 6.44 0.09 -0.30
N LEU A 100 6.11 1.37 -0.13
CA LEU A 100 6.34 2.15 1.08
C LEU A 100 4.99 2.63 1.62
N ASP A 101 4.74 2.41 2.90
CA ASP A 101 3.50 2.81 3.56
C ASP A 101 3.74 4.04 4.44
N PHE A 102 2.85 5.02 4.33
CA PHE A 102 2.88 6.28 5.08
C PHE A 102 1.62 6.42 5.94
N ASP A 103 1.79 6.95 7.14
CA ASP A 103 0.73 7.28 8.09
C ASP A 103 0.91 8.75 8.45
N ASN A 104 -0.04 9.58 7.99
CA ASN A 104 -0.01 11.02 8.10
C ASN A 104 1.32 11.63 7.60
N GLY A 105 1.81 11.09 6.48
CA GLY A 105 3.08 11.48 5.84
C GLY A 105 4.33 10.85 6.45
N ARG A 106 4.26 10.22 7.64
CA ARG A 106 5.41 9.54 8.22
C ARG A 106 5.57 8.15 7.62
N LEU A 107 6.77 7.80 7.18
CA LEU A 107 7.08 6.45 6.71
C LEU A 107 6.96 5.46 7.88
N TRP A 108 6.20 4.37 7.71
CA TRP A 108 5.99 3.37 8.77
C TRP A 108 6.13 1.92 8.29
N GLY A 109 6.04 1.66 6.99
CA GLY A 109 6.15 0.32 6.41
C GLY A 109 6.97 0.29 5.13
N GLU A 110 7.66 -0.82 4.90
CA GLU A 110 8.26 -1.18 3.62
C GLU A 110 7.98 -2.66 3.38
N GLU A 111 7.51 -2.99 2.18
CA GLU A 111 7.24 -4.37 1.77
C GLU A 111 7.79 -4.64 0.37
N PRO A 112 8.32 -5.84 0.08
CA PRO A 112 8.69 -6.20 -1.27
C PRO A 112 7.44 -6.35 -2.14
N VAL A 113 7.55 -5.96 -3.42
CA VAL A 113 6.50 -6.18 -4.42
C VAL A 113 7.07 -6.82 -5.69
N GLU A 114 6.24 -7.59 -6.38
CA GLU A 114 6.56 -8.09 -7.71
C GLU A 114 6.52 -6.95 -8.73
N ASP A 115 7.41 -7.01 -9.73
CA ASP A 115 7.37 -6.07 -10.84
C ASP A 115 6.12 -6.32 -11.70
N LYS A 116 5.19 -5.36 -11.69
CA LYS A 116 4.00 -5.35 -12.54
C LYS A 116 3.96 -4.14 -13.47
N SER A 117 5.10 -3.51 -13.75
CA SER A 117 5.20 -2.30 -14.58
C SER A 117 4.69 -2.50 -16.02
N ALA A 118 4.74 -3.73 -16.54
CA ALA A 118 4.19 -4.07 -17.85
C ALA A 118 2.64 -4.10 -17.86
N GLU A 119 2.04 -4.49 -16.75
CA GLU A 119 0.58 -4.53 -16.57
C GLU A 119 0.02 -3.17 -16.14
N TYR A 120 0.76 -2.46 -15.29
CA TYR A 120 0.44 -1.14 -14.77
C TYR A 120 1.62 -0.18 -15.01
N PRO A 121 1.66 0.48 -16.19
CA PRO A 121 2.68 1.50 -16.47
C PRO A 121 2.64 2.61 -15.41
N PRO A 122 3.77 3.28 -15.13
CA PRO A 122 3.82 4.36 -14.13
C PRO A 122 2.83 5.48 -14.44
N THR A 123 2.12 5.95 -13.42
CA THR A 123 1.21 7.08 -13.53
C THR A 123 1.96 8.41 -13.61
N SER A 124 1.37 9.40 -14.27
CA SER A 124 1.86 10.79 -14.25
C SER A 124 1.29 11.60 -13.08
N LEU A 125 0.34 11.03 -12.34
CA LEU A 125 -0.32 11.66 -11.20
C LEU A 125 0.63 11.71 -10.00
N ARG A 126 0.40 12.64 -9.08
CA ARG A 126 1.22 12.76 -7.87
C ARG A 126 0.36 12.69 -6.61
N PRO A 127 0.84 12.06 -5.52
CA PRO A 127 0.04 11.92 -4.30
C PRO A 127 -0.46 13.24 -3.70
N GLN A 128 0.31 14.32 -3.83
CA GLN A 128 -0.06 15.66 -3.33
C GLN A 128 -1.15 16.37 -4.14
N ASP A 129 -1.49 15.86 -5.33
CA ASP A 129 -2.59 16.42 -6.13
C ASP A 129 -3.96 16.01 -5.54
N PHE A 130 -3.98 15.09 -4.58
CA PHE A 130 -5.18 14.51 -3.98
C PHE A 130 -5.22 14.80 -2.49
N ASP A 131 -6.06 15.76 -2.08
CA ASP A 131 -6.33 16.02 -0.66
C ASP A 131 -7.82 15.88 -0.34
N SER A 132 -8.17 15.93 0.95
CA SER A 132 -9.56 15.79 1.42
C SER A 132 -10.52 16.90 0.96
N LEU A 133 -9.98 17.99 0.40
CA LEU A 133 -10.74 19.13 -0.13
C LEU A 133 -10.96 19.01 -1.65
N LEU A 134 -10.33 18.06 -2.32
CA LEU A 134 -10.61 17.75 -3.72
C LEU A 134 -12.09 17.37 -3.85
N THR A 135 -12.82 18.10 -4.69
CA THR A 135 -14.23 17.83 -5.03
C THR A 135 -14.31 16.98 -6.30
N PRO A 136 -15.47 16.36 -6.60
CA PRO A 136 -15.66 15.66 -7.87
C PRO A 136 -15.35 16.54 -9.09
N GLU A 137 -15.77 17.80 -9.10
CA GLU A 137 -15.52 18.73 -10.21
C GLU A 137 -14.03 19.09 -10.32
N GLY A 138 -13.33 19.18 -9.18
CA GLY A 138 -11.88 19.35 -9.15
C GLY A 138 -11.14 18.12 -9.69
N ALA A 139 -11.64 16.92 -9.38
CA ALA A 139 -11.12 15.69 -9.93
C ALA A 139 -11.34 15.60 -11.44
N ASP A 140 -12.49 16.03 -11.96
CA ASP A 140 -12.73 16.08 -13.41
C ASP A 140 -11.76 17.02 -14.13
N GLN A 141 -11.40 18.14 -13.51
CA GLN A 141 -10.39 19.06 -14.06
C GLN A 141 -8.98 18.44 -14.06
N LEU A 142 -8.65 17.64 -13.04
CA LEU A 142 -7.35 16.99 -12.88
C LEU A 142 -7.19 15.76 -13.79
N LEU A 143 -8.25 14.96 -13.91
CA LEU A 143 -8.23 13.61 -14.49
C LEU A 143 -8.94 13.51 -15.84
N GLY A 144 -9.71 14.53 -16.23
CA GLY A 144 -10.57 14.51 -17.41
C GLY A 144 -11.96 13.97 -17.11
N GLU A 145 -12.72 13.65 -18.17
CA GLU A 145 -14.09 13.15 -18.00
C GLU A 145 -14.11 11.76 -17.33
N PRO A 146 -15.03 11.52 -16.38
CA PRO A 146 -15.17 10.22 -15.76
C PRO A 146 -15.71 9.20 -16.76
N LEU A 147 -15.16 7.98 -16.72
CA LEU A 147 -15.63 6.85 -17.50
C LEU A 147 -16.90 6.24 -16.90
N PHE A 148 -17.04 6.31 -15.58
CA PHE A 148 -18.17 5.75 -14.85
C PHE A 148 -18.31 6.42 -13.47
N THR A 149 -19.55 6.67 -13.07
CA THR A 149 -19.88 7.21 -11.74
C THR A 149 -20.98 6.36 -11.11
N HIS A 150 -20.79 5.97 -9.84
CA HIS A 150 -21.75 5.21 -9.07
C HIS A 150 -21.97 5.80 -7.68
N GLU A 151 -23.21 6.14 -7.37
CA GLU A 151 -23.64 6.59 -6.05
C GLU A 151 -24.23 5.41 -5.28
N ALA A 152 -23.62 5.06 -4.15
CA ALA A 152 -24.14 4.06 -3.23
C ALA A 152 -25.32 4.63 -2.44
N LYS A 153 -26.55 4.37 -2.93
CA LYS A 153 -27.79 4.81 -2.28
C LYS A 153 -28.32 3.80 -1.25
N ASP A 154 -28.16 2.50 -1.52
CA ASP A 154 -28.78 1.41 -0.75
C ASP A 154 -27.74 0.39 -0.24
N GLY A 155 -26.64 0.86 0.37
CA GLY A 155 -25.50 0.03 0.77
C GLY A 155 -25.12 0.12 2.25
N LEU A 156 -24.18 -0.72 2.67
CA LEU A 156 -23.54 -0.66 4.00
C LEU A 156 -22.76 0.64 4.23
N MET A 157 -22.41 1.34 3.16
CA MET A 157 -21.80 2.67 3.19
C MET A 157 -22.64 3.62 2.33
N PRO A 158 -23.78 4.11 2.85
CA PRO A 158 -24.57 5.09 2.14
C PRO A 158 -23.75 6.38 1.94
N GLU A 159 -24.09 7.16 0.90
CA GLU A 159 -23.49 8.48 0.60
C GLU A 159 -22.07 8.42 0.02
N ASN A 160 -21.56 7.23 -0.25
CA ASN A 160 -20.33 7.06 -1.00
C ASN A 160 -20.59 7.21 -2.51
N THR A 161 -19.69 7.92 -3.18
CA THR A 161 -19.66 8.03 -4.64
C THR A 161 -18.34 7.48 -5.14
N VAL A 162 -18.39 6.46 -5.99
CA VAL A 162 -17.22 5.95 -6.69
C VAL A 162 -17.20 6.57 -8.08
N ILE A 163 -16.07 7.19 -8.44
CA ILE A 163 -15.85 7.78 -9.75
C ILE A 163 -14.62 7.11 -10.37
N VAL A 164 -14.79 6.57 -11.57
CA VAL A 164 -13.75 5.85 -12.31
C VAL A 164 -13.29 6.74 -13.46
N TYR A 165 -12.01 7.08 -13.45
CA TYR A 165 -11.31 7.77 -14.53
C TYR A 165 -10.39 6.79 -15.25
N GLU A 166 -9.84 7.21 -16.40
CA GLU A 166 -8.87 6.41 -17.15
C GLU A 166 -7.62 6.06 -16.32
N LYS A 167 -7.21 6.95 -15.40
CA LYS A 167 -5.95 6.87 -14.66
C LYS A 167 -6.09 6.65 -13.16
N ALA A 168 -7.31 6.70 -12.63
CA ALA A 168 -7.56 6.53 -11.19
C ALA A 168 -9.01 6.15 -10.90
N VAL A 169 -9.22 5.46 -9.79
CA VAL A 169 -10.53 5.32 -9.15
C VAL A 169 -10.54 6.17 -7.90
N LEU A 170 -11.53 7.06 -7.79
CA LEU A 170 -11.72 7.92 -6.64
C LEU A 170 -12.96 7.50 -5.86
N LEU A 171 -12.86 7.59 -4.54
CA LEU A 171 -13.96 7.38 -3.61
C LEU A 171 -14.23 8.68 -2.88
N PHE A 172 -15.46 9.17 -2.98
CA PHE A 172 -15.96 10.34 -2.28
C PHE A 172 -17.01 9.96 -1.26
N ARG A 173 -17.13 10.74 -0.19
CA ARG A 173 -18.25 10.70 0.74
C ARG A 173 -18.67 12.12 1.07
N GLU A 174 -19.96 12.41 0.94
CA GLU A 174 -20.51 13.77 1.14
C GLU A 174 -19.72 14.85 0.35
N GLY A 175 -19.27 14.52 -0.87
CA GLY A 175 -18.50 15.43 -1.73
C GLY A 175 -17.02 15.61 -1.36
N ARG A 176 -16.50 14.87 -0.37
CA ARG A 176 -15.09 14.90 0.04
C ARG A 176 -14.36 13.64 -0.40
N LEU A 177 -13.12 13.79 -0.86
CA LEU A 177 -12.28 12.65 -1.21
C LEU A 177 -11.90 11.85 0.04
N ILE A 178 -12.14 10.54 0.00
CA ILE A 178 -11.77 9.58 1.05
C ILE A 178 -10.91 8.43 0.54
N GLY A 179 -10.79 8.26 -0.78
CA GLY A 179 -9.96 7.20 -1.36
C GLY A 179 -9.47 7.52 -2.76
N VAL A 180 -8.25 7.09 -3.06
CA VAL A 180 -7.62 7.15 -4.38
C VAL A 180 -6.91 5.83 -4.64
N ASP A 181 -7.08 5.28 -5.83
CA ASP A 181 -6.28 4.18 -6.34
C ASP A 181 -5.86 4.50 -7.77
N THR A 182 -4.55 4.57 -8.03
CA THR A 182 -4.03 4.78 -9.40
C THR A 182 -3.65 3.49 -10.10
N GLN A 183 -3.60 2.36 -9.38
CA GLN A 183 -3.29 1.06 -9.97
C GLN A 183 -4.53 0.47 -10.62
N VAL A 184 -5.00 1.15 -11.66
CA VAL A 184 -6.26 0.83 -12.35
C VAL A 184 -5.98 0.23 -13.71
N HIS A 185 -6.81 -0.73 -14.10
CA HIS A 185 -6.92 -1.08 -15.50
C HIS A 185 -7.88 -0.11 -16.18
N PRO A 186 -7.61 0.33 -17.41
CA PRO A 186 -8.62 0.97 -18.23
C PRO A 186 -9.84 0.04 -18.29
N PRO A 187 -11.05 0.51 -17.92
CA PRO A 187 -12.22 -0.35 -17.96
C PRO A 187 -12.44 -0.83 -19.40
N GLN A 188 -12.72 -2.13 -19.56
CA GLN A 188 -13.24 -2.64 -20.82
C GLN A 188 -14.67 -2.13 -20.95
N LEU A 189 -14.84 -0.98 -21.61
CA LEU A 189 -16.16 -0.45 -21.91
C LEU A 189 -16.88 -1.46 -22.83
N PRO A 190 -18.18 -1.75 -22.58
CA PRO A 190 -18.96 -2.55 -23.52
C PRO A 190 -18.89 -1.87 -24.90
N ALA A 191 -18.66 -2.66 -25.95
CA ALA A 191 -18.67 -2.15 -27.32
C ALA A 191 -20.01 -1.44 -27.61
N PRO A 192 -20.00 -0.33 -28.37
CA PRO A 192 -21.20 0.42 -28.69
C PRO A 192 -22.26 -0.41 -29.43
#